data_AF-A0A374BI33-F1
#
_entry.id   AF-A0A374BI33-F1
#
_cell.length_a   1.000
_cell.length_b   1.000
_cell.length_c   1.000
_cell.angle_alpha   90.00
_cell.angle_beta   90.00
_cell.angle_gamma   90.00
#
_symmetry.space_group_name_H-M   'P 1'
#
loop_
_entity.id
_entity.type
_entity.pdbx_description
1 polymer ?
#
loop_
_entity_poly.entity_id
_entity_poly.type
_entity_poly.pdbx_seq_one_letter_code
_entity_poly.pdbx_strand_id
1 'polypeptide(L)' 'MKQFNSKSCEEIMTTVYKPVEFVIDGLIAQGLYILAGAPKVGKSWLALDMCLSIAKGESVLGQ' A
#
# COMPACT_ATOMS: atom_id res chain seq x y z
N MET A 1 23.70 13.40 3.39
CA MET A 1 23.26 12.10 3.96
C MET A 1 22.07 12.37 4.87
N LYS A 2 21.00 11.57 4.80
CA LYS A 2 19.88 11.70 5.75
C LYS A 2 20.33 11.20 7.13
N GLN A 3 19.98 11.95 8.17
CA GLN A 3 20.29 11.61 9.56
C GLN A 3 19.35 10.49 10.03
N PHE A 4 19.88 9.51 10.78
CA PHE A 4 19.06 8.45 11.36
C PHE A 4 18.36 8.99 12.61
N ASN A 5 17.02 8.97 12.61
CA ASN A 5 16.21 9.31 13.77
C ASN A 5 15.88 8.04 14.55
N SER A 6 16.53 7.85 15.69
CA SER A 6 16.14 6.82 16.66
C SER A 6 14.89 7.25 17.43
N LYS A 7 14.08 6.28 17.83
CA LYS A 7 12.87 6.45 18.65
C LYS A 7 12.95 5.48 19.83
N SER A 8 12.55 5.91 21.02
CA SER A 8 12.54 5.03 22.20
C SER A 8 11.32 4.11 22.17
N CYS A 9 11.38 2.98 22.88
CA CYS A 9 10.23 2.07 23.01
C CYS A 9 9.04 2.78 23.67
N GLU A 10 9.29 3.58 24.72
CA GLU A 10 8.27 4.38 25.40
C GLU A 10 7.60 5.37 24.46
N GLU A 11 8.37 6.05 23.60
CA GLU A 11 7.82 6.96 22.59
C GLU A 11 6.91 6.22 21.61
N ILE A 12 7.32 5.05 21.12
CA ILE A 12 6.49 4.25 20.20
C ILE A 12 5.19 3.80 20.88
N MET A 13 5.24 3.35 22.13
CA MET A 13 4.04 2.84 22.81
C MET A 13 3.06 3.94 23.26
N THR A 14 3.56 5.15 23.53
CA THR A 14 2.74 6.28 24.01
C THR A 14 2.28 7.22 22.90
N THR A 15 2.87 7.10 21.71
CA THR A 15 2.47 7.91 20.54
C THR A 15 1.18 7.37 19.94
N VAL A 16 0.18 8.25 19.78
CA VAL A 16 -1.02 7.96 18.99
C VAL A 16 -0.69 8.16 17.52
N TYR A 17 -0.68 7.07 16.75
CA TYR A 17 -0.49 7.11 15.31
C TYR A 17 -1.82 7.28 14.59
N LYS A 18 -1.77 7.95 13.43
CA LYS A 18 -2.92 7.96 12.51
C LYS A 18 -3.18 6.54 12.01
N PRO A 19 -4.46 6.19 11.75
CA PRO A 19 -4.79 4.95 11.07
C PRO A 19 -4.02 4.84 9.74
N VAL A 20 -3.67 3.61 9.37
CA VAL A 20 -3.04 3.35 8.08
C VAL A 20 -4.04 3.64 6.97
N GLU A 21 -3.65 4.49 6.02
CA GLU A 21 -4.46 4.80 4.85
C GLU A 21 -4.24 3.73 3.77
N PHE A 22 -5.28 2.95 3.50
CA PHE A 22 -5.29 1.92 2.46
C PHE A 22 -5.81 2.48 1.15
N VAL A 23 -5.08 2.18 0.07
CA VAL A 23 -5.51 2.36 -1.32
C VAL A 23 -6.42 1.21 -1.74
N ILE A 24 -6.13 0.01 -1.26
CA ILE A 24 -6.99 -1.18 -1.35
C ILE A 24 -7.07 -1.78 0.04
N ASP A 25 -8.29 -1.89 0.56
CA ASP A 25 -8.54 -2.30 1.95
C ASP A 25 -7.90 -3.64 2.28
N GLY A 26 -7.01 -3.62 3.28
CA GLY A 26 -6.29 -4.81 3.75
C GLY A 26 -5.19 -5.32 2.82
N LEU A 27 -4.95 -4.69 1.66
CA LEU A 27 -3.99 -5.16 0.66
C LEU A 27 -2.87 -4.16 0.37
N ILE A 28 -3.21 -2.92 0.01
CA ILE A 28 -2.23 -1.91 -0.42
C ILE A 28 -2.43 -0.65 0.44
N ALA A 29 -1.45 -0.35 1.28
CA ALA A 29 -1.36 0.93 1.99
C ALA A 29 -0.66 1.98 1.13
N GLN A 30 -0.71 3.25 1.52
CA GLN A 30 0.09 4.28 0.87
C GLN A 30 1.59 3.96 1.00
N GLY A 31 2.32 3.89 -0.12
CA GLY A 31 3.75 3.59 -0.12
C GLY A 31 4.30 3.17 -1.48
N LEU A 32 5.46 2.50 -1.47
CA LEU A 32 6.10 1.93 -2.65
C LEU A 32 6.04 0.40 -2.60
N TYR A 33 5.51 -0.20 -3.65
CA TYR A 33 5.32 -1.65 -3.77
C TYR A 33 5.97 -2.18 -5.05
N ILE A 34 6.42 -3.43 -5.01
CA ILE A 34 6.95 -4.14 -6.18
C ILE A 34 5.95 -5.25 -6.54
N LEU A 35 5.32 -5.13 -7.71
CA LEU A 35 4.48 -6.19 -8.26
C LEU A 35 5.32 -7.16 -9.10
N ALA A 36 5.76 -8.25 -8.49
CA ALA A 36 6.61 -9.27 -9.10
C ALA A 36 5.83 -10.49 -9.63
N GLY A 37 6.43 -11.23 -10.58
CA GLY A 37 5.85 -12.45 -11.14
C GLY A 37 6.36 -12.75 -12.55
N ALA A 38 6.16 -13.98 -13.04
CA ALA A 38 6.73 -14.44 -14.31
C ALA A 38 6.29 -13.59 -15.52
N PRO A 39 7.07 -13.57 -16.62
CA PRO A 39 6.68 -12.86 -17.84
C PRO A 39 5.30 -13.27 -18.34
N LYS A 40 4.50 -12.30 -18.82
CA LYS A 40 3.18 -12.50 -19.46
C LYS A 40 2.07 -13.14 -18.61
N VAL A 41 2.23 -13.25 -17.28
CA VAL A 41 1.17 -13.75 -16.37
C VAL A 41 0.08 -12.73 -16.03
N GLY A 42 0.08 -11.55 -16.64
CA GLY A 42 -0.97 -10.54 -16.44
C GLY A 42 -0.70 -9.46 -15.38
N LYS A 43 0.54 -9.29 -14.89
CA LYS A 43 0.87 -8.24 -13.90
C LYS A 43 0.46 -6.82 -14.32
N SER A 44 0.73 -6.44 -15.58
CA SER A 44 0.34 -5.13 -16.11
C SER A 44 -1.18 -4.99 -16.22
N TRP A 45 -1.90 -6.09 -16.49
CA TRP A 45 -3.36 -6.12 -16.51
C TRP A 45 -3.93 -5.97 -15.10
N LEU A 46 -3.38 -6.68 -14.12
CA LEU A 46 -3.76 -6.53 -12.72
C LEU A 46 -3.52 -5.11 -12.22
N ALA A 47 -2.35 -4.52 -12.53
CA ALA A 47 -2.07 -3.13 -12.17
C ALA A 47 -3.06 -2.15 -12.81
N LEU A 48 -3.40 -2.35 -14.08
CA LEU A 48 -4.40 -1.53 -14.77
C LEU A 48 -5.78 -1.65 -14.14
N ASP A 49 -6.22 -2.88 -13.86
CA ASP A 49 -7.53 -3.17 -13.26
C ASP A 49 -7.68 -2.54 -11.87
N MET A 50 -6.65 -2.67 -11.03
CA MET A 50 -6.60 -2.00 -9.73
C MET A 50 -6.72 -0.48 -9.89
N CYS A 51 -5.89 0.13 -10.74
CA CYS A 51 -5.91 1.58 -10.96
C CYS A 51 -7.26 2.08 -11.51
N LEU A 52 -7.86 1.35 -12.44
CA LEU A 52 -9.14 1.71 -13.04
C LEU A 52 -10.27 1.62 -12.03
N SER A 53 -10.33 0.55 -11.26
CA SER A 53 -11.35 0.34 -10.22
C SER A 53 -11.26 1.42 -9.15
N ILE A 54 -10.04 1.72 -8.66
CA ILE A 54 -9.80 2.81 -7.70
C ILE A 54 -10.26 4.16 -8.27
N ALA A 55 -9.90 4.47 -9.52
CA ALA A 55 -10.26 5.75 -10.15
C ALA A 55 -11.78 5.92 -10.33
N LYS A 56 -12.52 4.81 -10.48
CA LYS A 56 -13.98 4.82 -10.56
C LYS A 56 -14.68 4.75 -9.21
N GLY A 57 -13.96 4.44 -8.12
CA GLY A 57 -14.55 4.14 -6.82
C GLY A 57 -15.26 2.78 -6.79
N GLU A 58 -14.86 1.85 -7.64
CA GLU A 58 -15.37 0.47 -7.69
C GLU A 58 -14.54 -0.45 -6.79
N SER A 59 -15.14 -1.58 -6.42
CA SER A 59 -14.46 -2.67 -5.73
C SER A 59 -13.28 -3.20 -6.53
N VAL A 60 -12.13 -3.38 -5.89
CA VAL A 60 -10.95 -3.99 -6.50
C VAL A 60 -10.95 -5.48 -6.18
N LEU A 61 -10.66 -6.34 -7.17
CA LEU A 61 -10.58 -7.81 -7.00
C LEU A 61 -11.85 -8.49 -6.45
N GLY A 62 -13.01 -7.86 -6.61
CA GLY A 62 -14.30 -8.41 -6.17
C GLY A 62 -14.57 -8.32 -4.67
N GLN A 63 -13.90 -7.40 -3.97
CA GLN A 63 -14.19 -7.04 -2.57
C GLN A 63 -15.47 -6.22 -2.39
#